data_AF-A0A1S4LVK2-F1
#
_entry.id   AF-A0A1S4LVK2-F1
#
_cell.length_a   1.000
_cell.length_b   1.000
_cell.length_c   1.000
_cell.angle_alpha   90.00
_cell.angle_beta   90.00
_cell.angle_gamma   90.00
#
_symmetry.space_group_name_H-M   'P 1'
#
loop_
_entity.id
_entity.type
_entity.pdbx_description
1 polymer ?
#
loop_
_entity_poly.entity_id
_entity_poly.type
_entity_poly.pdbx_seq_one_letter_code
_entity_poly.pdbx_strand_id
1 'polypeptide(L)'
;FCMVFTCLVLSVFSTIKDFEDIAGAILLRMEIVMVIWFTIEFFCRLWSAGCRSRYQGWMGRLRFLRSPFCVIDVIVIVASVVVLAMGSSGQMFAASALRGLRFFQILRMVRMDRRGGTWKLLGSVVYAHRQELITTLYIGFLGLIFSSFLVFLAEKDVNPVKFGNFADALWWGVITLCTVGYGDTVPVTWPGKLIASFCALMGISFFALPAGILGSGFALKVQQQQRQKHMIRRRVPAATLIQCLWRCYAADENSMSVATWKIHQVPLPSPPT
;
A
#
# COMPACT_ATOMS: atom_id res chain seq x y z
N PHE A 1 6.56 -14.71 7.43
CA PHE A 1 5.16 -14.69 6.94
C PHE A 1 4.29 -15.61 7.78
N CYS A 2 4.50 -16.93 7.73
CA CYS A 2 3.64 -17.90 8.42
C CYS A 2 3.45 -17.60 9.91
N MET A 3 4.50 -17.29 10.68
CA MET A 3 4.34 -16.95 12.10
C MET A 3 3.46 -15.71 12.35
N VAL A 4 3.57 -14.66 11.52
CA VAL A 4 2.72 -13.46 11.66
C VAL A 4 1.27 -13.80 11.35
N PHE A 5 1.06 -14.61 10.31
CA PHE A 5 -0.26 -15.10 9.93
C PHE A 5 -0.89 -15.97 11.01
N THR A 6 -0.14 -16.90 11.58
CA THR A 6 -0.59 -17.72 12.70
C THR A 6 -0.95 -16.87 13.91
N CYS A 7 -0.15 -15.85 14.26
CA CYS A 7 -0.50 -14.92 15.33
C CYS A 7 -1.82 -14.17 15.05
N LEU A 8 -2.05 -13.75 13.81
CA LEU A 8 -3.29 -13.08 13.40
C LEU A 8 -4.49 -14.02 13.53
N VAL A 9 -4.36 -15.26 13.07
CA VAL A 9 -5.40 -16.29 13.19
C VAL A 9 -5.71 -16.58 14.66
N LEU A 10 -4.68 -16.78 15.49
CA LEU A 10 -4.84 -16.95 16.95
C LEU A 10 -5.49 -15.73 17.60
N SER A 11 -5.22 -14.51 17.10
CA SER A 11 -5.91 -13.31 17.58
C SER A 11 -7.40 -13.34 17.27
N VAL A 12 -7.83 -13.88 16.13
CA VAL A 12 -9.24 -14.08 15.80
C VAL A 12 -9.85 -15.14 16.73
N PHE A 13 -9.18 -16.28 16.92
CA PHE A 13 -9.65 -17.32 17.86
C PHE A 13 -9.78 -16.81 19.30
N SER A 14 -8.90 -15.90 19.73
CA SER A 14 -8.99 -15.27 21.05
C SER A 14 -10.20 -14.34 21.24
N THR A 15 -10.98 -14.08 20.20
CA THR A 15 -12.26 -13.35 20.31
C THR A 15 -13.47 -14.27 20.46
N ILE A 16 -13.28 -15.58 20.29
CA ILE A 16 -14.32 -16.59 20.45
C ILE A 16 -14.27 -17.07 21.90
N LYS A 17 -15.39 -16.91 22.64
CA LYS A 17 -15.48 -17.24 24.07
C LYS A 17 -15.00 -18.66 24.40
N ASP A 18 -15.32 -19.63 23.54
CA ASP A 18 -14.98 -21.04 23.75
C ASP A 18 -13.47 -21.33 23.68
N PHE A 19 -12.71 -20.49 22.98
CA PHE A 19 -11.27 -20.69 22.75
C PHE A 19 -10.41 -19.58 23.38
N GLU A 20 -11.02 -18.64 24.12
CA GLU A 20 -10.36 -17.43 24.61
C GLU A 20 -9.12 -17.75 25.46
N ASP A 21 -9.25 -18.68 26.42
CA ASP A 21 -8.17 -19.01 27.36
C ASP A 21 -6.99 -19.73 26.67
N ILE A 22 -7.30 -20.73 25.85
CA ILE A 22 -6.29 -21.53 25.15
C ILE A 22 -5.58 -20.67 24.10
N ALA A 23 -6.35 -19.95 23.27
CA ALA A 23 -5.80 -19.10 22.23
C ALA A 23 -5.02 -17.92 22.85
N GLY A 24 -5.51 -17.33 23.94
CA GLY A 24 -4.84 -16.26 24.67
C GLY A 24 -3.46 -16.67 25.21
N ALA A 25 -3.37 -17.84 25.85
CA ALA A 25 -2.11 -18.36 26.39
C ALA A 25 -1.07 -18.68 25.30
N ILE A 26 -1.51 -19.26 24.16
CA ILE A 26 -0.62 -19.53 23.02
C ILE A 26 -0.20 -18.22 22.35
N LEU A 27 -1.12 -17.28 22.17
CA LEU A 27 -0.87 -15.99 21.56
C LEU A 27 0.15 -15.17 22.35
N LEU A 28 0.05 -15.14 23.68
CA LEU A 28 1.02 -14.43 24.53
C LEU A 28 2.44 -14.99 24.37
N ARG A 29 2.60 -16.32 24.36
CA ARG A 29 3.91 -16.98 24.13
C ARG A 29 4.46 -16.65 22.74
N MET A 30 3.63 -16.76 21.71
CA MET A 30 4.01 -16.44 20.35
C MET A 30 4.38 -14.96 20.18
N GLU A 31 3.67 -14.05 20.85
CA GLU A 31 3.92 -12.62 20.79
C GLU A 31 5.27 -12.24 21.40
N ILE A 32 5.62 -12.82 22.55
CA ILE A 32 6.94 -12.61 23.17
C ILE A 32 8.06 -13.04 22.21
N VAL A 33 7.96 -14.25 21.65
CA VAL A 33 8.95 -14.77 20.69
C VAL A 33 9.08 -13.84 19.48
N MET A 34 7.95 -13.36 18.95
CA MET A 34 7.93 -12.48 17.79
C MET A 34 8.51 -11.10 18.06
N VAL A 35 8.24 -10.52 19.24
CA VAL A 35 8.82 -9.23 19.64
C VAL A 35 10.33 -9.32 19.76
N ILE A 36 10.84 -10.37 20.40
CA ILE A 36 12.29 -10.60 20.51
C ILE A 36 12.89 -10.75 19.11
N TRP A 37 12.30 -11.60 18.27
CA TRP A 37 12.77 -11.83 16.90
C TRP A 37 12.80 -10.55 16.07
N PHE A 38 11.72 -9.76 16.09
CA PHE A 38 11.64 -8.51 15.32
C PHE A 38 12.56 -7.42 15.82
N THR A 39 12.79 -7.37 17.14
CA THR A 39 13.74 -6.44 17.74
C THR A 39 15.16 -6.76 17.29
N ILE A 40 15.57 -8.03 17.34
CA ILE A 40 16.86 -8.49 16.83
C ILE A 40 16.99 -8.19 15.33
N GLU A 41 15.97 -8.54 14.53
CA GLU A 41 15.96 -8.28 13.09
C GLU A 41 16.11 -6.77 12.78
N PHE A 42 15.43 -5.91 13.55
CA PHE A 42 15.49 -4.47 13.39
C PHE A 42 16.89 -3.91 13.69
N PHE A 43 17.50 -4.33 14.80
CA PHE A 43 18.87 -3.90 15.16
C PHE A 43 19.92 -4.41 14.17
N CYS A 44 19.85 -5.68 13.77
CA CYS A 44 20.71 -6.24 12.73
C CYS A 44 20.56 -5.46 11.41
N ARG A 45 19.33 -5.08 11.05
CA ARG A 45 19.07 -4.28 9.85
C ARG A 45 19.64 -2.88 9.97
N LEU A 46 19.43 -2.20 11.09
CA LEU A 46 19.96 -0.85 11.35
C LEU A 46 21.50 -0.83 11.31
N TRP A 47 22.15 -1.87 11.85
CA TRP A 47 23.60 -2.05 11.76
C TRP A 47 24.06 -2.26 10.31
N SER A 48 23.44 -3.21 9.61
CA SER A 48 23.77 -3.56 8.22
C SER A 48 23.51 -2.41 7.22
N ALA A 49 22.63 -1.46 7.55
CA ALA A 49 22.36 -0.29 6.70
C ALA A 49 23.62 0.56 6.46
N GLY A 50 24.60 0.51 7.37
CA GLY A 50 25.89 1.20 7.23
C GLY A 50 26.74 0.76 6.03
N CYS A 51 26.44 -0.40 5.41
CA CYS A 51 27.14 -0.86 4.20
C CYS A 51 26.87 0.03 2.97
N ARG A 52 25.81 0.85 2.98
CA ARG A 52 25.49 1.76 1.87
C ARG A 52 26.07 3.14 2.16
N SER A 53 26.86 3.69 1.24
CA SER A 53 27.47 5.04 1.34
C SER A 53 26.45 6.12 1.76
N ARG A 54 25.18 6.03 1.29
CA ARG A 54 24.09 6.96 1.66
C ARG A 54 23.75 6.99 3.16
N TYR A 55 23.99 5.90 3.90
CA TYR A 55 23.59 5.72 5.30
C TYR A 55 24.79 5.57 6.26
N GLN A 56 25.98 5.99 5.84
CA GLN A 56 27.16 5.98 6.71
C GLN A 56 27.07 7.04 7.83
N GLY A 57 27.66 6.72 8.98
CA GLY A 57 27.65 7.57 10.18
C GLY A 57 26.31 7.65 10.92
N TRP A 58 26.28 8.40 12.01
CA TRP A 58 25.08 8.58 12.85
C TRP A 58 23.94 9.26 12.10
N MET A 59 24.24 10.34 11.36
CA MET A 59 23.25 11.07 10.57
C MET A 59 22.67 10.22 9.42
N GLY A 60 23.48 9.34 8.84
CA GLY A 60 23.05 8.37 7.82
C GLY A 60 22.10 7.31 8.38
N ARG A 61 22.36 6.80 9.59
CA ARG A 61 21.46 5.87 10.29
C ARG A 61 20.14 6.53 10.69
N LEU A 62 20.16 7.78 11.15
CA LEU A 62 18.92 8.53 11.44
C LEU A 62 18.08 8.74 10.17
N ARG A 63 18.72 8.99 9.03
CA ARG A 63 18.05 9.05 7.72
C ARG A 63 17.41 7.72 7.34
N PHE A 64 18.02 6.59 7.69
CA PHE A 64 17.43 5.26 7.48
C PHE A 64 16.19 5.03 8.35
N LEU A 65 16.22 5.46 9.62
CA LEU A 65 15.07 5.37 10.54
C LEU A 65 13.85 6.17 10.05
N ARG A 66 14.05 7.29 9.36
CA ARG A 66 12.97 8.10 8.77
C ARG A 66 12.31 7.48 7.53
N SER A 67 12.80 6.34 7.05
CA SER A 67 12.12 5.64 5.96
C SER A 67 10.79 5.05 6.42
N PRO A 68 9.70 5.12 5.62
CA PRO A 68 8.35 4.79 6.07
C PRO A 68 8.22 3.37 6.62
N PHE A 69 8.92 2.39 6.01
CA PHE A 69 8.94 1.01 6.50
C PHE A 69 9.67 0.85 7.83
N CYS A 70 10.75 1.61 8.07
CA CYS A 70 11.42 1.57 9.37
C CYS A 70 10.58 2.23 10.45
N VAL A 71 9.83 3.29 10.13
CA VAL A 71 8.87 3.91 11.05
C VAL A 71 7.78 2.91 11.45
N ILE A 72 7.20 2.18 10.48
CA ILE A 72 6.22 1.11 10.77
C ILE A 72 6.84 0.04 11.67
N ASP A 73 8.05 -0.42 11.38
CA ASP A 73 8.76 -1.41 12.21
C ASP A 73 8.93 -0.95 13.66
N VAL A 74 9.36 0.31 13.86
CA VAL A 74 9.54 0.89 15.19
C VAL A 74 8.20 1.01 15.92
N ILE A 75 7.16 1.53 15.27
CA ILE A 75 5.81 1.65 15.85
C ILE A 75 5.31 0.28 16.30
N VAL A 76 5.47 -0.75 15.46
CA VAL A 76 5.04 -2.11 15.77
C VAL A 76 5.82 -2.69 16.96
N ILE A 77 7.15 -2.55 17.00
CA ILE A 77 7.97 -3.06 18.11
C ILE A 77 7.58 -2.34 19.41
N VAL A 78 7.51 -1.00 19.39
CA VAL A 78 7.16 -0.19 20.56
C VAL A 78 5.76 -0.53 21.07
N ALA A 79 4.76 -0.58 20.19
CA ALA A 79 3.40 -0.96 20.56
C ALA A 79 3.36 -2.36 21.18
N SER A 80 4.11 -3.32 20.62
CA SER A 80 4.14 -4.70 21.14
C SER A 80 4.83 -4.81 22.50
N VAL A 81 5.89 -4.02 22.74
CA VAL A 81 6.56 -3.96 24.05
C VAL A 81 5.64 -3.33 25.10
N VAL A 82 4.92 -2.26 24.75
CA VAL A 82 3.94 -1.60 25.63
C VAL A 82 2.81 -2.57 26.00
N VAL A 83 2.29 -3.32 25.03
CA VAL A 83 1.28 -4.38 25.24
C VAL A 83 1.75 -5.41 26.28
N LEU A 84 2.96 -5.95 26.09
CA LEU A 84 3.51 -6.98 26.98
C LEU A 84 3.79 -6.42 28.39
N ALA A 85 4.28 -5.18 28.49
CA ALA A 85 4.55 -4.52 29.77
C ALA A 85 3.26 -4.25 30.57
N MET A 86 2.20 -3.79 29.91
CA MET A 86 0.89 -3.55 30.53
C MET A 86 0.16 -4.85 30.88
N GLY A 87 0.33 -5.92 30.07
CA GLY A 87 -0.24 -7.22 30.37
C GLY A 87 0.36 -7.88 31.62
N SER A 88 1.63 -7.58 31.93
CA SER A 88 2.32 -8.13 33.10
C SER A 88 1.91 -7.50 34.43
N SER A 89 1.33 -6.30 34.42
CA SER A 89 1.03 -5.54 35.64
C SER A 89 -0.34 -5.84 36.26
N GLY A 90 -1.11 -6.78 35.68
CA GLY A 90 -2.35 -7.32 36.29
C GLY A 90 -3.50 -6.33 36.47
N GLN A 91 -3.37 -5.09 36.01
CA GLN A 91 -4.40 -4.05 36.18
C GLN A 91 -5.58 -4.36 35.25
N MET A 92 -6.81 -4.45 35.77
CA MET A 92 -8.03 -4.80 35.02
C MET A 92 -8.32 -3.86 33.82
N PHE A 93 -7.73 -2.66 33.79
CA PHE A 93 -7.74 -1.74 32.65
C PHE A 93 -6.97 -2.28 31.43
N ALA A 94 -6.05 -3.24 31.64
CA ALA A 94 -5.28 -3.89 30.60
C ALA A 94 -6.17 -4.72 29.65
N ALA A 95 -7.22 -5.39 30.13
CA ALA A 95 -8.03 -6.27 29.26
C ALA A 95 -8.73 -5.53 28.10
N SER A 96 -9.12 -4.27 28.31
CA SER A 96 -9.74 -3.43 27.26
C SER A 96 -8.69 -2.76 26.37
N ALA A 97 -7.59 -2.26 26.94
CA ALA A 97 -6.49 -1.66 26.17
C ALA A 97 -5.77 -2.71 25.28
N LEU A 98 -5.57 -3.92 25.79
CA LEU A 98 -4.98 -5.05 25.06
C LEU A 98 -5.82 -5.43 23.84
N ARG A 99 -7.16 -5.33 23.90
CA ARG A 99 -8.05 -5.59 22.75
C ARG A 99 -7.84 -4.60 21.60
N GLY A 100 -7.73 -3.30 21.91
CA GLY A 100 -7.44 -2.28 20.90
C GLY A 100 -6.02 -2.40 20.34
N LEU A 101 -5.06 -2.78 21.18
CA LEU A 101 -3.67 -2.93 20.76
C LEU A 101 -3.43 -4.14 19.83
N ARG A 102 -4.31 -5.15 19.85
CA ARG A 102 -4.32 -6.25 18.85
C ARG A 102 -4.46 -5.72 17.42
N PHE A 103 -5.08 -4.56 17.23
CA PHE A 103 -5.16 -3.93 15.90
C PHE A 103 -3.77 -3.56 15.33
N PHE A 104 -2.81 -3.14 16.18
CA PHE A 104 -1.44 -2.89 15.74
C PHE A 104 -0.72 -4.17 15.27
N GLN A 105 -1.21 -5.35 15.63
CA GLN A 105 -0.66 -6.61 15.12
C GLN A 105 -0.95 -6.79 13.62
N ILE A 106 -2.04 -6.23 13.09
CA ILE A 106 -2.34 -6.23 11.65
C ILE A 106 -1.26 -5.43 10.89
N LEU A 107 -0.69 -4.38 11.49
CA LEU A 107 0.42 -3.62 10.88
C LEU A 107 1.67 -4.48 10.66
N ARG A 108 1.86 -5.59 11.41
CA ARG A 108 2.94 -6.56 11.15
C ARG A 108 2.82 -7.20 9.77
N MET A 109 1.61 -7.32 9.22
CA MET A 109 1.40 -7.80 7.84
C MET A 109 1.84 -6.78 6.81
N VAL A 110 1.62 -5.48 7.07
CA VAL A 110 2.03 -4.40 6.16
C VAL A 110 3.55 -4.39 5.97
N ARG A 111 4.31 -4.72 7.02
CA ARG A 111 5.78 -4.90 6.96
C ARG A 111 6.24 -5.97 5.96
N MET A 112 5.39 -6.96 5.65
CA MET A 112 5.75 -8.07 4.75
C MET A 112 6.19 -7.57 3.37
N ASP A 113 5.62 -6.46 2.87
CA ASP A 113 6.09 -5.80 1.65
C ASP A 113 7.28 -4.87 1.93
N ARG A 114 8.43 -5.46 2.29
CA ARG A 114 9.63 -4.74 2.74
C ARG A 114 10.26 -3.82 1.69
N ARG A 115 9.99 -4.03 0.39
CA ARG A 115 10.54 -3.21 -0.70
C ARG A 115 9.57 -2.13 -1.17
N GLY A 116 8.31 -2.18 -0.71
CA GLY A 116 7.20 -1.38 -1.23
C GLY A 116 7.00 -1.56 -2.72
N GLY A 117 7.40 -2.73 -3.26
CA GLY A 117 7.37 -2.97 -4.70
C GLY A 117 5.93 -3.03 -5.19
N THR A 118 5.07 -3.70 -4.44
CA THR A 118 3.64 -3.83 -4.72
C THR A 118 2.97 -2.46 -4.64
N TRP A 119 3.21 -1.70 -3.58
CA TRP A 119 2.67 -0.34 -3.41
C TRP A 119 3.15 0.63 -4.50
N LYS A 120 4.42 0.56 -4.90
CA LYS A 120 4.94 1.36 -6.03
C LYS A 120 4.33 0.95 -7.36
N LEU A 121 4.15 -0.35 -7.58
CA LEU A 121 3.53 -0.86 -8.79
C LEU A 121 2.08 -0.38 -8.89
N LEU A 122 1.29 -0.62 -7.84
CA LEU A 122 -0.10 -0.20 -7.70
C LEU A 122 -0.22 1.32 -7.86
N GLY A 123 0.53 2.09 -7.08
CA GLY A 123 0.50 3.55 -7.15
C GLY A 123 0.87 4.08 -8.53
N SER A 124 1.80 3.44 -9.23
CA SER A 124 2.16 3.85 -10.59
C SER A 124 1.15 3.41 -11.65
N VAL A 125 0.37 2.33 -11.46
CA VAL A 125 -0.78 2.00 -12.34
C VAL A 125 -1.93 2.98 -12.09
N VAL A 126 -2.29 3.20 -10.82
CA VAL A 126 -3.31 4.19 -10.42
C VAL A 126 -2.97 5.58 -10.94
N TYR A 127 -1.71 6.00 -10.81
CA TYR A 127 -1.28 7.29 -11.32
C TYR A 127 -1.38 7.37 -12.85
N ALA A 128 -0.99 6.31 -13.58
CA ALA A 128 -1.07 6.27 -15.03
C ALA A 128 -2.53 6.41 -15.52
N HIS A 129 -3.47 5.73 -14.85
CA HIS A 129 -4.90 5.71 -15.20
C HIS A 129 -5.75 6.64 -14.33
N ARG A 130 -5.16 7.67 -13.72
CA ARG A 130 -5.85 8.53 -12.73
C ARG A 130 -7.05 9.25 -13.31
N GLN A 131 -6.98 9.68 -14.57
CA GLN A 131 -8.07 10.40 -15.22
C GLN A 131 -9.29 9.49 -15.41
N GLU A 132 -9.08 8.29 -15.97
CA GLU A 132 -10.12 7.29 -16.19
C GLU A 132 -10.76 6.85 -14.85
N LEU A 133 -9.93 6.64 -13.82
CA LEU A 133 -10.39 6.26 -12.49
C LEU A 133 -11.23 7.37 -11.82
N ILE A 134 -10.77 8.62 -11.88
CA ILE A 134 -11.50 9.76 -11.31
C ILE A 134 -12.82 9.97 -12.06
N THR A 135 -12.81 9.89 -13.40
CA THR A 135 -14.04 10.05 -14.20
C THR A 135 -15.07 8.96 -13.90
N THR A 136 -14.65 7.70 -13.82
CA THR A 136 -15.57 6.58 -13.50
C THR A 136 -16.14 6.68 -12.09
N LEU A 137 -15.30 7.02 -11.09
CA LEU A 137 -15.75 7.25 -9.72
C LEU A 137 -16.69 8.45 -9.61
N TYR A 138 -16.39 9.54 -10.32
CA TYR A 138 -17.23 10.74 -10.33
C TYR A 138 -18.62 10.46 -10.91
N ILE A 139 -18.70 9.83 -12.08
CA ILE A 139 -19.97 9.47 -12.72
C ILE A 139 -20.73 8.45 -11.87
N GLY A 140 -20.03 7.44 -11.33
CA GLY A 140 -20.62 6.45 -10.42
C GLY A 140 -21.20 7.08 -9.16
N PHE A 141 -20.47 8.00 -8.52
CA PHE A 141 -20.94 8.70 -7.33
C PHE A 141 -22.11 9.64 -7.62
N LEU A 142 -22.11 10.34 -8.76
CA LEU A 142 -23.24 11.17 -9.19
C LEU A 142 -24.48 10.29 -9.44
N GLY A 143 -24.31 9.16 -10.12
CA GLY A 143 -25.37 8.18 -10.36
C GLY A 143 -25.92 7.56 -9.06
N LEU A 144 -25.06 7.28 -8.09
CA LEU A 144 -25.42 6.80 -6.76
C LEU A 144 -26.35 7.80 -6.04
N ILE A 145 -25.95 9.07 -5.96
CA ILE A 145 -26.72 10.12 -5.30
C ILE A 145 -28.07 10.30 -6.00
N PHE A 146 -28.06 10.37 -7.33
CA PHE A 146 -29.27 10.56 -8.12
C PHE A 146 -30.24 9.38 -7.98
N SER A 147 -29.74 8.15 -8.09
CA SER A 147 -30.55 6.93 -7.92
C SER A 147 -31.17 6.84 -6.52
N SER A 148 -30.35 7.07 -5.49
CA SER A 148 -30.81 7.03 -4.09
C SER A 148 -31.89 8.08 -3.83
N PHE A 149 -31.75 9.27 -4.42
CA PHE A 149 -32.73 10.34 -4.29
C PHE A 149 -34.06 10.01 -4.98
N LEU A 150 -34.03 9.46 -6.20
CA LEU A 150 -35.24 9.07 -6.91
C LEU A 150 -36.00 7.95 -6.18
N VAL A 151 -35.28 6.95 -5.68
CA VAL A 151 -35.90 5.84 -4.92
C VAL A 151 -36.42 6.34 -3.57
N PHE A 152 -35.70 7.24 -2.89
CA PHE A 152 -36.21 7.90 -1.69
C PHE A 152 -37.53 8.62 -1.95
N LEU A 153 -37.62 9.44 -3.01
CA LEU A 153 -38.87 10.12 -3.35
C LEU A 153 -40.02 9.16 -3.67
N ALA A 154 -39.73 8.02 -4.29
CA ALA A 154 -40.74 7.01 -4.63
C ALA A 154 -41.22 6.20 -3.41
N GLU A 155 -40.36 5.99 -2.41
CA GLU A 155 -40.63 5.07 -1.30
C GLU A 155 -40.91 5.77 0.04
N LYS A 156 -40.55 7.05 0.21
CA LYS A 156 -40.63 7.76 1.51
C LYS A 156 -42.02 7.73 2.16
N ASP A 157 -43.08 7.76 1.35
CA ASP A 157 -44.46 7.84 1.84
C ASP A 157 -45.07 6.45 2.11
N VAL A 158 -44.53 5.40 1.48
CA VAL A 158 -45.05 4.02 1.58
C VAL A 158 -44.27 3.19 2.59
N ASN A 159 -42.96 3.44 2.72
CA ASN A 159 -42.08 2.70 3.60
C ASN A 159 -41.19 3.63 4.44
N PRO A 160 -41.78 4.42 5.36
CA PRO A 160 -41.04 5.36 6.20
C PRO A 160 -40.09 4.65 7.20
N VAL A 161 -40.25 3.34 7.41
CA VAL A 161 -39.36 2.57 8.30
C VAL A 161 -38.04 2.22 7.61
N LYS A 162 -38.06 1.88 6.31
CA LYS A 162 -36.84 1.51 5.56
C LYS A 162 -36.24 2.66 4.74
N PHE A 163 -37.05 3.64 4.34
CA PHE A 163 -36.64 4.84 3.61
C PHE A 163 -37.06 6.09 4.38
N GLY A 164 -36.77 6.13 5.68
CA GLY A 164 -37.20 7.22 6.56
C GLY A 164 -36.42 8.52 6.33
N ASN A 165 -35.14 8.41 6.00
CA ASN A 165 -34.29 9.54 5.67
C ASN A 165 -33.48 9.27 4.39
N PHE A 166 -32.85 10.32 3.87
CA PHE A 166 -32.02 10.20 2.66
C PHE A 166 -30.77 9.32 2.87
N ALA A 167 -30.25 9.22 4.10
CA ALA A 167 -29.11 8.36 4.40
C ALA A 167 -29.46 6.86 4.30
N ASP A 168 -30.68 6.46 4.66
CA ASP A 168 -31.16 5.08 4.50
C ASP A 168 -31.27 4.71 3.02
N ALA A 169 -31.75 5.65 2.18
CA ALA A 169 -31.79 5.47 0.74
C ALA A 169 -30.38 5.42 0.12
N LEU A 170 -29.44 6.21 0.66
CA LEU A 170 -28.05 6.19 0.24
C LEU A 170 -27.36 4.86 0.61
N TRP A 171 -27.65 4.31 1.79
CA TRP A 171 -27.20 2.98 2.21
C TRP A 171 -27.68 1.91 1.23
N TRP A 172 -28.98 1.92 0.91
CA TRP A 172 -29.56 1.04 -0.10
C TRP A 172 -28.84 1.17 -1.45
N GLY A 173 -28.60 2.41 -1.91
CA GLY A 173 -27.91 2.68 -3.16
C GLY A 173 -26.48 2.12 -3.18
N VAL A 174 -25.72 2.29 -2.09
CA VAL A 174 -24.34 1.78 -1.99
C VAL A 174 -24.33 0.25 -2.03
N ILE A 175 -25.20 -0.40 -1.26
CA ILE A 175 -25.28 -1.87 -1.19
C ILE A 175 -25.76 -2.47 -2.53
N THR A 176 -26.64 -1.78 -3.24
CA THR A 176 -27.17 -2.23 -4.54
C THR A 176 -26.17 -2.02 -5.67
N LEU A 177 -25.58 -0.82 -5.80
CA LEU A 177 -24.64 -0.51 -6.89
C LEU A 177 -23.30 -1.24 -6.74
N CYS A 178 -22.88 -1.55 -5.51
CA CYS A 178 -21.73 -2.42 -5.23
C CYS A 178 -22.06 -3.91 -5.35
N THR A 179 -23.26 -4.29 -5.80
CA THR A 179 -23.71 -5.68 -5.97
C THR A 179 -23.64 -6.56 -4.71
N VAL A 180 -23.72 -5.94 -3.52
CA VAL A 180 -23.71 -6.66 -2.23
C VAL A 180 -25.08 -7.26 -1.94
N GLY A 181 -26.13 -6.44 -2.02
CA GLY A 181 -27.52 -6.88 -1.96
C GLY A 181 -27.93 -7.60 -0.66
N TYR A 182 -27.73 -6.97 0.51
CA TYR A 182 -28.13 -7.57 1.80
C TYR A 182 -29.64 -7.89 1.92
N GLY A 183 -30.49 -7.15 1.21
CA GLY A 183 -31.95 -7.35 1.23
C GLY A 183 -32.66 -6.79 2.47
N ASP A 184 -31.94 -6.10 3.35
CA ASP A 184 -32.46 -5.37 4.51
C ASP A 184 -33.39 -4.23 4.09
N THR A 185 -32.99 -3.48 3.07
CA THR A 185 -33.71 -2.37 2.45
C THR A 185 -34.02 -2.70 0.99
N VAL A 186 -35.30 -2.63 0.61
CA VAL A 186 -35.75 -2.90 -0.77
C VAL A 186 -36.95 -2.02 -1.11
N PRO A 187 -37.02 -1.43 -2.31
CA PRO A 187 -38.19 -0.68 -2.75
C PRO A 187 -39.37 -1.64 -2.92
N VAL A 188 -40.53 -1.25 -2.38
CA VAL A 188 -41.74 -2.07 -2.41
C VAL A 188 -42.66 -1.61 -3.54
N THR A 189 -42.70 -0.31 -3.80
CA THR A 189 -43.56 0.30 -4.82
C THR A 189 -43.11 -0.10 -6.22
N TRP A 190 -44.09 -0.22 -7.13
CA TRP A 190 -43.82 -0.43 -8.56
C TRP A 190 -42.92 0.64 -9.18
N PRO A 191 -43.17 1.96 -9.00
CA PRO A 191 -42.28 2.99 -9.53
C PRO A 191 -40.88 2.92 -8.92
N GLY A 192 -40.75 2.69 -7.60
CA GLY A 192 -39.47 2.51 -6.94
C GLY A 192 -38.67 1.34 -7.51
N LYS A 193 -39.33 0.20 -7.76
CA LYS A 193 -38.71 -0.98 -8.40
C LYS A 193 -38.26 -0.72 -9.83
N LEU A 194 -39.05 -0.01 -10.63
CA LEU A 194 -38.67 0.33 -12.01
C LEU A 194 -37.45 1.26 -12.04
N ILE A 195 -37.47 2.32 -11.23
CA ILE A 195 -36.35 3.26 -11.09
C ILE A 195 -35.10 2.52 -10.59
N ALA A 196 -35.25 1.72 -9.53
CA ALA A 196 -34.15 0.94 -8.96
C ALA A 196 -33.54 -0.03 -9.97
N SER A 197 -34.36 -0.73 -10.75
CA SER A 197 -33.88 -1.69 -11.76
C SER A 197 -33.08 -0.99 -12.86
N PHE A 198 -33.59 0.14 -13.37
CA PHE A 198 -32.89 0.92 -14.39
C PHE A 198 -31.58 1.51 -13.87
N CYS A 199 -31.61 2.15 -12.70
CA CYS A 199 -30.43 2.72 -12.07
C CYS A 199 -29.39 1.67 -11.69
N ALA A 200 -29.80 0.47 -11.26
CA ALA A 200 -28.89 -0.63 -10.93
C ALA A 200 -28.12 -1.10 -12.18
N LEU A 201 -28.80 -1.32 -13.31
CA LEU A 201 -28.14 -1.73 -14.56
C LEU A 201 -27.07 -0.73 -15.00
N MET A 202 -27.37 0.57 -14.94
CA MET A 202 -26.39 1.61 -15.28
C MET A 202 -25.28 1.72 -14.23
N GLY A 203 -25.63 1.78 -12.94
CA GLY A 203 -24.68 2.06 -11.87
C GLY A 203 -23.68 0.93 -11.63
N ILE A 204 -24.10 -0.34 -11.71
CA ILE A 204 -23.20 -1.50 -11.57
C ILE A 204 -22.08 -1.43 -12.62
N SER A 205 -22.41 -1.04 -13.85
CA SER A 205 -21.44 -0.89 -14.92
C SER A 205 -20.33 0.11 -14.54
N PHE A 206 -20.68 1.27 -13.99
CA PHE A 206 -19.69 2.29 -13.60
C PHE A 206 -18.85 1.87 -12.39
N PHE A 207 -19.43 1.20 -11.39
CA PHE A 207 -18.70 0.73 -10.21
C PHE A 207 -17.77 -0.46 -10.52
N ALA A 208 -18.04 -1.22 -11.59
CA ALA A 208 -17.18 -2.31 -12.05
C ALA A 208 -15.95 -1.82 -12.85
N LEU A 209 -16.04 -0.66 -13.52
CA LEU A 209 -14.97 -0.14 -14.39
C LEU A 209 -13.61 0.07 -13.68
N PRO A 210 -13.52 0.62 -12.45
CA PRO A 210 -12.26 0.74 -11.73
C PRO A 210 -11.46 -0.56 -11.63
N ALA A 211 -12.13 -1.68 -11.37
CA ALA A 211 -11.47 -2.99 -11.29
C ALA A 211 -10.93 -3.43 -12.67
N GLY A 212 -11.69 -3.20 -13.75
CA GLY A 212 -11.26 -3.50 -15.11
C GLY A 212 -10.10 -2.63 -15.62
N ILE A 213 -10.12 -1.33 -15.32
CA ILE A 213 -9.05 -0.38 -15.67
C ILE A 213 -7.76 -0.76 -14.93
N LEU A 214 -7.84 -1.04 -13.62
CA LEU A 214 -6.67 -1.46 -12.86
C LEU A 214 -6.14 -2.83 -13.35
N GLY A 215 -7.02 -3.81 -13.59
CA GLY A 215 -6.65 -5.13 -14.07
C GLY A 215 -5.92 -5.10 -15.41
N SER A 216 -6.46 -4.36 -16.38
CA SER A 216 -5.82 -4.16 -17.69
C SER A 216 -4.51 -3.36 -17.58
N GLY A 217 -4.47 -2.32 -16.74
CA GLY A 217 -3.26 -1.55 -16.46
C GLY A 217 -2.13 -2.38 -15.85
N PHE A 218 -2.45 -3.31 -14.94
CA PHE A 218 -1.47 -4.27 -14.41
C PHE A 218 -0.96 -5.23 -15.49
N ALA A 219 -1.85 -5.80 -16.30
CA ALA A 219 -1.48 -6.72 -17.37
C ALA A 219 -0.52 -6.07 -18.38
N LEU A 220 -0.86 -4.86 -18.85
CA LEU A 220 -0.02 -4.08 -19.76
C LEU A 220 1.35 -3.77 -19.15
N LYS A 221 1.41 -3.42 -17.88
CA LYS A 221 2.66 -3.09 -17.20
C LYS A 221 3.57 -4.30 -17.00
N VAL A 222 3.00 -5.45 -16.69
CA VAL A 222 3.75 -6.73 -16.63
C VAL A 222 4.31 -7.08 -18.02
N GLN A 223 3.50 -6.93 -19.08
CA GLN A 223 3.93 -7.16 -20.46
C GLN A 223 5.06 -6.21 -20.89
N GLN A 224 4.97 -4.92 -20.54
CA GLN A 224 6.01 -3.93 -20.80
C GLN A 224 7.32 -4.26 -20.07
N GLN A 225 7.26 -4.70 -18.81
CA GLN A 225 8.44 -5.12 -18.06
C GLN A 225 9.13 -6.32 -18.71
N GLN A 226 8.37 -7.29 -19.25
CA GLN A 226 8.95 -8.42 -19.99
C GLN A 226 9.68 -7.95 -21.27
N ARG A 227 9.07 -7.04 -22.05
CA ARG A 227 9.73 -6.47 -23.25
C ARG A 227 11.01 -5.71 -22.88
N GLN A 228 11.01 -4.96 -21.78
CA GLN A 228 12.20 -4.25 -21.31
C GLN A 228 13.33 -5.19 -20.85
N LYS A 229 13.00 -6.36 -20.27
CA LYS A 229 13.99 -7.39 -19.93
C LYS A 229 14.64 -8.01 -21.18
N HIS A 230 13.92 -8.10 -22.31
CA HIS A 230 14.52 -8.53 -23.58
C HIS A 230 15.40 -7.43 -24.20
N MET A 231 15.15 -6.16 -23.88
CA MET A 231 15.88 -4.98 -24.36
C MET A 231 17.10 -4.61 -23.50
N ILE A 232 17.83 -5.57 -22.91
CA ILE A 232 19.08 -5.32 -22.16
C ILE A 232 20.22 -4.95 -23.15
N ARG A 233 20.11 -3.76 -23.76
CA ARG A 233 21.16 -3.06 -24.52
C ARG A 233 21.52 -1.71 -23.88
N ARG A 234 21.22 -1.53 -22.58
CA ARG A 234 21.51 -0.28 -21.85
C ARG A 234 22.95 -0.15 -21.35
N ARG A 235 23.80 -1.18 -21.52
CA ARG A 235 25.22 -1.13 -21.06
C ARG A 235 26.02 -0.06 -21.79
N VAL A 236 25.93 0.00 -23.11
CA VAL A 236 26.72 0.95 -23.93
C VAL A 236 26.30 2.40 -23.64
N PRO A 237 25.00 2.78 -23.65
CA PRO A 237 24.59 4.14 -23.31
C PRO A 237 24.94 4.58 -21.88
N ALA A 238 24.92 3.66 -20.91
CA ALA A 238 25.32 3.97 -19.54
C ALA A 238 26.83 4.23 -19.44
N ALA A 239 27.64 3.44 -20.13
CA ALA A 239 29.10 3.63 -20.17
C ALA A 239 29.48 4.95 -20.85
N THR A 240 28.86 5.28 -21.98
CA THR A 240 29.12 6.54 -22.69
C THR A 240 28.75 7.76 -21.83
N LEU A 241 27.62 7.72 -21.11
CA LEU A 241 27.23 8.79 -20.19
C LEU A 241 28.27 9.02 -19.09
N ILE A 242 28.76 7.95 -18.46
CA ILE A 242 29.79 8.03 -17.41
C ILE A 242 31.08 8.61 -17.97
N GLN A 243 31.51 8.15 -19.15
CA GLN A 243 32.73 8.63 -19.81
C GLN A 243 32.63 10.11 -20.19
N CYS A 244 31.49 10.55 -20.74
CA CYS A 244 31.26 11.96 -21.07
C CYS A 244 31.24 12.85 -19.82
N LEU A 245 30.55 12.43 -18.76
CA LEU A 245 30.52 13.17 -17.50
C LEU A 245 31.92 13.33 -16.89
N TRP A 246 32.73 12.26 -16.92
CA TRP A 246 34.11 12.34 -16.44
C TRP A 246 34.96 13.27 -17.30
N ARG A 247 34.81 13.23 -18.64
CA ARG A 247 35.51 14.15 -19.55
C ARG A 247 35.13 15.61 -19.30
N CYS A 248 33.84 15.91 -19.08
CA CYS A 248 33.39 17.27 -18.74
C CYS A 248 33.97 17.72 -17.39
N TYR A 249 33.96 16.86 -16.38
CA TYR A 249 34.55 17.16 -15.08
C TYR A 249 36.07 17.38 -15.17
N ALA A 250 36.76 16.56 -15.95
CA ALA A 250 38.21 16.64 -16.13
C ALA A 250 38.66 17.82 -17.02
N ALA A 251 37.75 18.48 -17.72
CA ALA A 251 37.99 19.65 -18.55
C ALA A 251 37.91 20.98 -17.77
N ASP A 252 37.68 20.94 -16.45
CA ASP A 252 37.72 22.12 -15.58
C ASP A 252 39.13 22.76 -15.58
N GLU A 253 39.20 24.09 -15.44
CA GLU A 253 40.44 24.86 -15.57
C GLU A 253 41.49 24.49 -14.51
N ASN A 254 41.01 24.07 -13.33
CA ASN A 254 41.85 23.62 -12.22
C ASN A 254 42.21 22.12 -12.29
N SER A 255 41.77 21.40 -13.31
CA SER A 255 41.98 19.94 -13.44
C SER A 255 43.34 19.62 -14.05
N MET A 256 44.18 18.91 -13.30
CA MET A 256 45.53 18.46 -13.70
C MET A 256 45.52 17.19 -14.59
N SER A 257 44.38 16.84 -15.20
CA SER A 257 44.22 15.56 -15.91
C SER A 257 44.87 15.56 -17.29
N VAL A 258 46.20 15.39 -17.33
CA VAL A 258 47.01 15.33 -18.57
C VAL A 258 46.52 14.23 -19.53
N ALA A 259 46.06 13.09 -19.00
CA ALA A 259 45.59 11.95 -19.80
C ALA A 259 44.33 12.28 -20.63
N THR A 260 43.47 13.18 -20.14
CA THR A 260 42.26 13.59 -20.86
C THR A 260 42.61 14.42 -22.10
N TRP A 261 43.58 15.33 -21.95
CA TRP A 261 44.04 16.21 -23.02
C TRP A 261 45.00 15.53 -24.00
N LYS A 262 45.72 14.48 -23.57
CA LYS A 262 46.68 13.73 -24.39
C LYS A 262 46.06 13.11 -25.65
N ILE A 263 44.78 12.76 -25.63
CA ILE A 263 44.03 12.26 -26.80
C ILE A 263 43.83 13.36 -27.86
N HIS A 264 43.76 14.61 -27.43
CA HIS A 264 43.54 15.78 -28.28
C HIS A 264 44.84 16.49 -28.68
N GLN A 265 45.99 16.07 -28.12
CA GLN A 265 47.30 16.56 -28.52
C GLN A 265 47.73 15.84 -29.81
N VAL A 266 48.09 16.62 -30.83
CA VAL A 266 48.64 16.10 -32.09
C VAL A 266 49.98 15.40 -31.79
N PRO A 267 50.21 14.15 -32.22
CA PRO A 267 51.52 13.52 -32.06
C PRO A 267 52.56 14.32 -32.84
N LEU A 268 53.69 14.62 -32.21
CA LEU A 268 54.81 15.32 -32.86
C LEU A 268 55.23 14.53 -34.11
N PRO A 269 55.47 15.20 -35.25
CA PRO A 269 55.97 14.52 -36.45
C PRO A 269 57.28 13.81 -36.11
N SER A 270 57.42 12.57 -36.58
CA SER A 270 58.65 11.79 -36.38
C SER A 270 59.84 12.56 -36.97
N PRO A 271 61.01 12.58 -36.29
CA PRO A 271 62.17 13.29 -36.80
C PRO A 271 62.55 12.76 -38.19
N PRO A 272 62.94 13.63 -39.13
CA PRO A 272 63.40 13.19 -40.44
C PRO A 272 64.66 12.31 -40.25
N THR A 273 64.62 11.13 -40.86
CA THR A 273 65.73 10.16 -40.91
C THR A 273 66.94 10.71 -41.61
#